data_AF-A0A6P0XMF0-F1
#
_entry.id   AF-A0A6P0XMF0-F1
#
_cell.length_a   1.000
_cell.length_b   1.000
_cell.length_c   1.000
_cell.angle_alpha   90.00
_cell.angle_beta   90.00
_cell.angle_gamma   90.00
#
_symmetry.space_group_name_H-M   'P 1'
#
loop_
_entity.id
_entity.type
_entity.pdbx_description
1 polymer ?
#
loop_
_entity_poly.entity_id
_entity_poly.type
_entity_poly.pdbx_seq_one_letter_code
_entity_poly.pdbx_strand_id
1 'polypeptide(L)'
;QGRVKGAYKENGFWKIPIYGPEDREMPVISPGRRGPKGVWCKRRRTKPTMIHVNQHIIQRNANHPLKDIKPVVSVKQTNHNNYGYQLEIKGPCRIVYRPHNPAGCGAHLWIDTFSPVQFVDTNFNPVTANRAYKYI
;
A
#
# COMPACT_ATOMS: atom_id res chain seq x y z
N GLN A 1 16.75 21.73 12.49
CA GLN A 1 17.53 22.00 11.27
C GLN A 1 18.56 20.86 11.10
N GLY A 2 18.91 20.44 9.88
CA GLY A 2 19.91 19.38 9.67
C GLY A 2 19.43 17.92 9.84
N ARG A 3 18.11 17.68 9.89
CA ARG A 3 17.56 16.32 10.04
C ARG A 3 17.76 15.45 8.80
N VAL A 4 17.68 16.06 7.62
CA VAL A 4 17.91 15.42 6.33
C VAL A 4 19.26 15.91 5.81
N LYS A 5 20.23 15.01 5.65
CA LYS A 5 21.60 15.33 5.24
C LYS A 5 21.58 16.02 3.88
N GLY A 6 22.22 17.19 3.81
CA GLY A 6 22.38 17.93 2.55
C GLY A 6 21.09 18.53 1.97
N ALA A 7 19.96 18.50 2.68
CA ALA A 7 18.74 19.13 2.19
C ALA A 7 18.87 20.66 2.17
N TYR A 8 18.46 21.29 1.07
CA TYR A 8 18.50 22.74 0.86
C TYR A 8 17.21 23.23 0.20
N LYS A 9 16.98 24.55 0.21
CA LYS A 9 15.85 25.18 -0.50
C LYS A 9 16.34 25.79 -1.80
N GLU A 10 15.63 25.50 -2.88
CA GLU A 10 15.81 26.13 -4.19
C GLU A 10 14.45 26.55 -4.71
N ASN A 11 14.29 27.84 -5.03
CA ASN A 11 13.01 28.42 -5.51
C ASN A 11 11.80 28.09 -4.61
N GLY A 12 12.00 28.07 -3.29
CA GLY A 12 10.95 27.74 -2.32
C GLY A 12 10.67 26.24 -2.14
N PHE A 13 11.25 25.37 -2.98
CA PHE A 13 11.11 23.92 -2.87
C PHE A 13 12.28 23.31 -2.10
N TRP A 14 11.99 22.32 -1.25
CA TRP A 14 13.03 21.53 -0.61
C TRP A 14 13.61 20.53 -1.62
N LYS A 15 14.90 20.67 -1.89
CA LYS A 15 15.71 19.68 -2.61
C LYS A 15 16.36 18.76 -1.59
N ILE A 16 16.17 17.46 -1.78
CA ILE A 16 16.68 16.42 -0.87
C ILE A 16 17.62 15.52 -1.68
N PRO A 17 18.94 15.56 -1.41
CA PRO A 17 19.87 14.67 -2.08
C PRO A 17 19.70 13.23 -1.59
N ILE A 18 19.91 12.30 -2.51
CA ILE A 18 19.89 10.86 -2.27
C ILE A 18 21.33 10.34 -2.33
N TYR A 19 21.64 9.35 -1.49
CA TYR A 19 22.98 8.78 -1.37
C TYR A 19 22.88 7.25 -1.42
N GLY A 20 23.89 6.57 -1.96
CA GLY A 20 23.95 5.11 -2.06
C GLY A 20 24.30 4.63 -3.47
N PRO A 21 24.36 3.31 -3.69
CA PRO A 21 24.44 2.76 -5.05
C PRO A 21 23.13 3.01 -5.80
N GLU A 22 23.20 3.06 -7.13
CA GLU A 22 22.10 3.46 -8.05
C GLU A 22 20.78 2.70 -7.81
N ASP A 23 20.82 1.46 -7.33
CA ASP A 23 19.65 0.63 -7.01
C ASP A 23 19.05 0.90 -5.61
N ARG A 24 19.75 1.61 -4.73
CA ARG A 24 19.40 1.82 -3.30
C ARG A 24 19.62 3.25 -2.82
N GLU A 25 19.63 4.21 -3.73
CA GLU A 25 19.77 5.62 -3.38
C GLU A 25 18.67 6.05 -2.42
N MET A 26 19.05 6.70 -1.33
CA MET A 26 18.10 7.12 -0.31
C MET A 26 18.58 8.35 0.44
N PRO A 27 17.66 9.24 0.87
CA PRO A 27 18.04 10.34 1.74
C PRO A 27 18.54 9.82 3.09
N VAL A 28 19.63 10.41 3.57
CA VAL A 28 20.17 10.10 4.90
C VAL A 28 19.48 11.01 5.92
N ILE A 29 18.69 10.41 6.81
CA ILE A 29 17.89 11.14 7.81
C ILE A 29 18.36 10.76 9.21
N SER A 30 18.83 11.75 9.98
CA SER A 30 19.15 11.58 11.39
C SER A 30 17.85 11.56 12.22
N PRO A 31 17.62 10.56 13.08
CA PRO A 31 16.44 10.53 13.92
C PRO A 31 16.44 11.72 14.91
N GLY A 32 15.29 12.37 15.04
CA GLY A 32 15.10 13.40 16.06
C GLY A 32 14.90 12.80 17.45
N ARG A 33 15.17 13.58 18.51
CA ARG A 33 14.94 13.15 19.90
C ARG A 33 13.47 13.13 20.32
N ARG A 34 12.60 13.90 19.65
CA ARG A 34 11.16 14.04 19.93
C ARG A 34 10.33 13.83 18.67
N GLY A 35 9.07 13.40 18.86
CA GLY A 35 8.06 13.21 17.81
C GLY A 35 8.05 11.82 17.18
N PRO A 36 7.11 11.57 16.25
CA PRO A 36 6.95 10.27 15.61
C PRO A 36 8.21 9.86 14.84
N LYS A 37 8.52 8.56 14.89
CA LYS A 37 9.51 7.98 13.98
C LYS A 37 8.98 8.11 12.56
N GLY A 38 9.86 8.49 11.63
CA GLY A 38 9.48 8.54 10.22
C GLY A 38 9.24 7.15 9.67
N VAL A 39 8.17 6.99 8.89
CA VAL A 39 7.69 5.70 8.33
C VAL A 39 8.19 5.51 6.89
N TRP A 40 9.23 6.22 6.48
CA TRP A 40 9.76 6.18 5.12
C TRP A 40 10.23 4.77 4.76
N CYS A 41 9.92 4.36 3.52
CA CYS A 41 10.37 3.10 2.97
C CYS A 41 11.90 3.12 2.84
N LYS A 42 12.60 2.24 3.57
CA LYS A 42 14.07 2.25 3.65
C LYS A 42 14.77 1.46 2.53
N ARG A 43 14.01 0.71 1.74
CA ARG A 43 14.52 -0.17 0.68
C ARG A 43 13.43 -0.36 -0.37
N ARG A 44 13.82 -0.58 -1.63
CA ARG A 44 12.90 -1.07 -2.66
C ARG A 44 12.35 -2.43 -2.23
N ARG A 45 11.07 -2.67 -2.51
CA ARG A 45 10.44 -3.96 -2.24
C ARG A 45 11.03 -5.03 -3.14
N THR A 46 11.41 -6.16 -2.57
CA THR A 46 11.91 -7.33 -3.34
C THR A 46 10.79 -8.25 -3.78
N LYS A 47 9.66 -8.26 -3.05
CA LYS A 47 8.46 -9.03 -3.38
C LYS A 47 7.34 -8.09 -3.82
N PRO A 48 6.58 -8.46 -4.87
CA PRO A 48 5.43 -7.67 -5.27
C PRO A 48 4.36 -7.69 -4.18
N THR A 49 3.56 -6.64 -4.16
CA THR A 49 2.32 -6.58 -3.39
C THR A 49 1.29 -7.39 -4.14
N MET A 50 0.67 -8.36 -3.46
CA MET A 50 -0.37 -9.19 -4.04
C MET A 50 -1.74 -8.62 -3.68
N ILE A 51 -2.55 -8.33 -4.68
CA ILE A 51 -3.92 -7.85 -4.53
C ILE A 51 -4.86 -8.96 -4.98
N HIS A 52 -5.80 -9.32 -4.13
CA HIS A 52 -6.76 -10.39 -4.40
C HIS A 52 -8.19 -9.91 -4.15
N VAL A 53 -9.08 -10.27 -5.07
CA VAL A 53 -10.52 -9.99 -5.00
C VAL A 53 -11.23 -11.25 -4.51
N ASN A 54 -11.91 -11.14 -3.37
CA ASN A 54 -12.54 -12.28 -2.72
C ASN A 54 -13.94 -12.55 -3.27
N GLN A 55 -14.05 -13.56 -4.15
CA GLN A 55 -15.33 -13.96 -4.76
C GLN A 55 -16.40 -14.39 -3.75
N HIS A 56 -16.01 -15.06 -2.65
CA HIS A 56 -16.98 -15.54 -1.66
C HIS A 56 -17.61 -14.38 -0.90
N ILE A 57 -16.85 -13.31 -0.64
CA ILE A 57 -17.39 -12.09 -0.05
C ILE A 57 -18.31 -11.37 -1.05
N ILE A 58 -17.98 -11.35 -2.34
CA ILE A 58 -18.85 -10.77 -3.37
C ILE A 58 -20.21 -11.49 -3.39
N GLN A 59 -20.19 -12.83 -3.47
CA GLN A 59 -21.42 -13.65 -3.48
C GLN A 59 -22.25 -13.45 -2.21
N ARG A 60 -21.58 -13.37 -1.05
CA ARG A 60 -22.23 -13.05 0.21
C ARG A 60 -22.88 -11.67 0.16
N ASN A 61 -22.12 -10.63 -0.16
CA ASN A 61 -22.58 -9.23 -0.16
C ASN A 61 -23.79 -9.02 -1.08
N ALA A 62 -23.89 -9.74 -2.20
CA ALA A 62 -25.02 -9.67 -3.11
C ALA A 62 -26.38 -10.01 -2.45
N ASN A 63 -26.35 -10.81 -1.38
CA ASN A 63 -27.55 -11.25 -0.64
C ASN A 63 -27.75 -10.50 0.69
N HIS A 64 -26.95 -9.47 0.98
CA HIS A 64 -27.01 -8.74 2.24
C HIS A 64 -27.31 -7.25 2.01
N PRO A 65 -28.00 -6.60 2.96
CA PRO A 65 -28.24 -5.17 2.88
C PRO A 65 -26.93 -4.38 3.00
N LEU A 66 -26.92 -3.16 2.48
CA LEU A 66 -25.73 -2.29 2.40
C LEU A 66 -25.03 -2.08 3.76
N LYS A 67 -25.78 -2.13 4.86
CA LYS A 67 -25.23 -2.01 6.23
C LYS A 67 -24.32 -3.18 6.65
N ASP A 68 -24.48 -4.34 6.03
CA ASP A 68 -23.83 -5.60 6.42
C ASP A 68 -22.80 -6.10 5.40
N ILE A 69 -22.51 -5.31 4.36
CA ILE A 69 -21.50 -5.67 3.36
C ILE A 69 -20.09 -5.67 3.96
N LYS A 70 -19.23 -6.51 3.40
CA LYS A 70 -17.83 -6.65 3.82
C LYS A 70 -16.87 -6.25 2.70
N PRO A 71 -15.65 -5.78 3.01
CA PRO A 71 -14.68 -5.41 1.99
C PRO A 71 -14.25 -6.63 1.16
N VAL A 72 -14.19 -6.45 -0.15
CA VAL A 72 -13.92 -7.53 -1.12
C VAL A 72 -12.48 -7.54 -1.62
N VAL A 73 -11.80 -6.39 -1.59
CA VAL A 73 -10.42 -6.25 -2.06
C VAL A 73 -9.48 -6.46 -0.90
N SER A 74 -8.53 -7.37 -1.06
CA SER A 74 -7.47 -7.64 -0.08
C SER A 74 -6.10 -7.31 -0.65
N VAL A 75 -5.28 -6.61 0.12
CA VAL A 75 -3.88 -6.30 -0.20
C VAL A 75 -3.03 -7.10 0.77
N LYS A 76 -2.28 -8.07 0.25
CA LYS A 76 -1.37 -8.91 1.02
C LYS A 76 0.05 -8.41 0.84
N GLN A 77 0.64 -8.04 1.96
CA GLN A 77 2.06 -7.72 2.09
C GLN A 77 2.69 -8.73 3.04
N THR A 78 4.01 -8.78 3.10
CA THR A 78 4.78 -9.86 3.74
C THR A 78 4.21 -10.36 5.08
N ASN A 79 3.75 -9.45 5.95
CA ASN A 79 3.27 -9.81 7.29
C ASN A 79 1.85 -9.31 7.61
N HIS A 80 1.11 -8.75 6.64
CA HIS A 80 -0.21 -8.19 6.92
C HIS A 80 -1.13 -8.20 5.70
N ASN A 81 -2.41 -8.34 5.99
CA ASN A 81 -3.50 -8.31 5.01
C ASN A 81 -4.41 -7.13 5.34
N ASN A 82 -4.49 -6.15 4.45
CA ASN A 82 -5.45 -5.06 4.56
C ASN A 82 -6.63 -5.33 3.62
N TYR A 83 -7.81 -4.87 4.00
CA TYR A 83 -9.04 -5.04 3.23
C TYR A 83 -9.71 -3.70 2.98
N GLY A 84 -10.34 -3.56 1.83
CA GLY A 84 -11.16 -2.38 1.52
C GLY A 84 -12.15 -2.67 0.40
N TYR A 85 -13.03 -1.70 0.16
CA TYR A 85 -14.03 -1.77 -0.92
C TYR A 85 -13.44 -1.34 -2.26
N GLN A 86 -12.56 -0.34 -2.25
CA GLN A 86 -11.95 0.24 -3.44
C GLN A 86 -10.44 0.45 -3.24
N LEU A 87 -9.66 0.08 -4.25
CA LEU A 87 -8.21 0.22 -4.26
C LEU A 87 -7.76 0.88 -5.57
N GLU A 88 -6.83 1.82 -5.47
CA GLU A 88 -6.14 2.46 -6.59
C GLU A 88 -4.68 2.01 -6.63
N ILE A 89 -4.15 1.76 -7.84
CA ILE A 89 -2.76 1.39 -8.09
C ILE A 89 -2.12 2.52 -8.91
N LYS A 90 -1.11 3.19 -8.34
CA LYS A 90 -0.44 4.33 -8.98
C LYS A 90 0.83 3.90 -9.72
N GLY A 91 0.65 3.05 -10.74
CA GLY A 91 1.74 2.58 -11.59
C GLY A 91 1.49 1.21 -12.21
N PRO A 92 2.52 0.59 -12.83
CA PRO A 92 2.37 -0.69 -13.51
C PRO A 92 1.93 -1.81 -12.55
N CYS A 93 1.14 -2.73 -13.08
CA CYS A 93 0.69 -3.94 -12.42
C CYS A 93 0.62 -5.09 -13.42
N ARG A 94 0.57 -6.32 -12.89
CA ARG A 94 0.41 -7.54 -13.69
C ARG A 94 -0.74 -8.35 -13.12
N ILE A 95 -1.65 -8.78 -13.98
CA ILE A 95 -2.68 -9.77 -13.62
C ILE A 95 -2.05 -11.16 -13.79
N VAL A 96 -2.18 -12.00 -12.76
CA VAL A 96 -1.60 -13.34 -12.72
C VAL A 96 -2.72 -14.35 -12.51
N TYR A 97 -2.88 -15.24 -13.48
CA TYR A 97 -3.77 -16.41 -13.39
C TYR A 97 -2.95 -17.68 -13.32
N ARG A 98 -3.22 -18.53 -12.33
CA ARG A 98 -2.61 -19.86 -12.17
C ARG A 98 -3.66 -20.89 -11.74
N PRO A 99 -4.14 -21.75 -12.66
CA PRO A 99 -5.16 -22.74 -12.34
C PRO A 99 -4.63 -23.89 -11.46
N HIS A 100 -3.43 -24.40 -11.73
CA HIS A 100 -2.91 -25.61 -11.06
C HIS A 100 -1.98 -25.33 -9.87
N ASN A 101 -1.45 -24.11 -9.76
CA ASN A 101 -0.52 -23.74 -8.70
C ASN A 101 -0.94 -22.38 -8.11
N PRO A 102 -1.94 -22.35 -7.21
CA PRO A 102 -2.44 -21.11 -6.64
C PRO A 102 -1.36 -20.41 -5.81
N ALA A 103 -1.57 -19.12 -5.54
CA ALA A 103 -0.76 -18.39 -4.58
C ALA A 103 -0.80 -19.09 -3.21
N GLY A 104 0.17 -18.82 -2.33
CA GLY A 104 0.23 -19.44 -0.99
C GLY A 104 -1.01 -19.21 -0.11
N CYS A 105 -1.90 -18.31 -0.52
CA CYS A 105 -3.20 -18.11 0.12
C CYS A 105 -4.41 -18.77 -0.58
N GLY A 106 -4.18 -19.64 -1.56
CA GLY A 106 -5.23 -20.32 -2.34
C GLY A 106 -5.84 -19.50 -3.48
N ALA A 107 -5.34 -18.28 -3.75
CA ALA A 107 -5.85 -17.48 -4.86
C ALA A 107 -5.34 -18.02 -6.21
N HIS A 108 -6.24 -18.23 -7.17
CA HIS A 108 -5.90 -18.63 -8.53
C HIS A 108 -5.75 -17.43 -9.48
N LEU A 109 -6.37 -16.30 -9.15
CA LEU A 109 -6.26 -15.04 -9.88
C LEU A 109 -5.96 -13.92 -8.89
N TRP A 110 -4.93 -13.13 -9.19
CA TRP A 110 -4.54 -11.96 -8.39
C TRP A 110 -3.82 -10.93 -9.25
N ILE A 111 -3.55 -9.77 -8.67
CA ILE A 111 -2.78 -8.69 -9.29
C ILE A 111 -1.50 -8.51 -8.48
N ASP A 112 -0.36 -8.52 -9.16
CA ASP A 112 0.94 -8.22 -8.57
C ASP A 112 1.40 -6.81 -8.97
N THR A 113 1.90 -6.05 -8.00
CA THR A 113 2.47 -4.72 -8.27
C THR A 113 3.59 -4.34 -7.31
N PHE A 114 4.62 -3.67 -7.83
CA PHE A 114 5.62 -2.97 -7.03
C PHE A 114 5.26 -1.50 -6.78
N SER A 115 4.24 -1.01 -7.49
CA SER A 115 3.78 0.37 -7.41
C SER A 115 3.05 0.61 -6.09
N PRO A 116 3.01 1.87 -5.60
CA PRO A 116 2.19 2.23 -4.47
C PRO A 116 0.71 1.89 -4.73
N VAL A 117 0.06 1.34 -3.70
CA VAL A 117 -1.38 1.04 -3.69
C VAL A 117 -2.04 1.80 -2.56
N GLN A 118 -3.26 2.28 -2.80
CA GLN A 118 -3.99 3.09 -1.85
C GLN A 118 -5.46 2.69 -1.85
N PHE A 119 -6.03 2.43 -0.67
CA PHE A 119 -7.48 2.31 -0.56
C PHE A 119 -8.09 3.71 -0.70
N VAL A 120 -9.07 3.84 -1.58
CA VAL A 120 -9.65 5.14 -1.97
C VAL A 120 -10.78 5.56 -1.05
N ASP A 121 -11.48 4.59 -0.45
CA ASP A 121 -12.83 4.85 0.06
C ASP A 121 -12.85 5.77 1.27
N THR A 122 -13.40 6.97 1.06
CA THR A 122 -13.77 7.93 2.09
C THR A 122 -15.28 8.03 2.29
N ASN A 123 -16.16 7.34 1.52
CA ASN A 123 -17.61 7.66 1.56
C ASN A 123 -18.67 6.64 1.09
N PHE A 124 -18.45 5.33 0.97
CA PHE A 124 -19.61 4.40 1.04
C PHE A 124 -19.69 3.76 2.42
N ASN A 125 -20.54 4.33 3.28
CA ASN A 125 -20.45 4.22 4.74
C ASN A 125 -21.18 2.97 5.35
N PRO A 126 -20.40 1.93 5.71
CA PRO A 126 -20.54 1.19 6.96
C PRO A 126 -19.30 1.44 7.86
N VAL A 127 -19.30 2.67 8.39
CA VAL A 127 -18.63 3.36 9.51
C VAL A 127 -17.11 3.29 9.68
N THR A 128 -16.44 2.16 9.48
CA THR A 128 -15.02 2.04 9.86
C THR A 128 -14.38 0.84 9.17
N ALA A 129 -14.33 0.83 7.84
CA ALA A 129 -13.58 -0.18 7.09
C ALA A 129 -12.06 0.04 7.23
N ASN A 130 -11.59 -0.24 8.44
CA ASN A 130 -10.24 -0.37 9.00
C ASN A 130 -9.08 0.34 8.27
N ARG A 131 -8.74 1.54 8.77
CA ARG A 131 -7.64 2.44 8.37
C ARG A 131 -6.23 1.80 8.36
N ALA A 132 -5.41 2.29 7.42
CA ALA A 132 -4.23 3.16 7.66
C ALA A 132 -4.00 3.98 6.37
N TYR A 133 -3.95 5.32 6.32
CA TYR A 133 -3.15 6.26 7.11
C TYR A 133 -3.78 7.68 7.14
N LYS A 134 -3.56 8.41 8.26
CA LYS A 134 -3.81 9.85 8.42
C LYS A 134 -2.70 10.67 7.76
N TYR A 135 -2.91 11.23 6.58
CA TYR A 135 -2.20 12.42 6.09
C TYR A 135 -3.20 13.34 5.40
N ILE A 136 -3.93 14.09 6.21
CA ILE A 136 -4.29 15.50 5.97
C ILE A 136 -3.74 16.24 7.17
#